data_AF-A0A059LFV4-F1
#
_entry.id   AF-A0A059LFV4-F1
#
_cell.length_a   1.000
_cell.length_b   1.000
_cell.length_c   1.000
_cell.angle_alpha   90.00
_cell.angle_beta   90.00
_cell.angle_gamma   90.00
#
_symmetry.space_group_name_H-M   'P 1'
#
loop_
_entity.id
_entity.type
_entity.pdbx_description
1 polymer ?
#
loop_
_entity_poly.entity_id
_entity_poly.type
_entity_poly.pdbx_seq_one_letter_code
_entity_poly.pdbx_strand_id
1 'polypeptide(L)'
;DAQVLADAFLSTVRSYLRRLVADLRAYSVTEVQAGGDEGGASGRRTSILLKEAWVESFPAKDRPFMKGLAETQLFAVYVDSVLGG
;
A
#
# COMPACT_ATOMS: atom_id res chain seq x y z
N ASP A 1 26.97 -20.68 5.38
CA ASP A 1 26.29 -20.84 4.08
C ASP A 1 24.77 -20.74 4.09
N ALA A 2 24.00 -21.45 4.93
CA ALA A 2 22.53 -21.36 4.91
C ALA A 2 21.96 -19.97 5.29
N GLN A 3 22.55 -19.30 6.29
CA GLN A 3 22.08 -17.98 6.74
C GLN A 3 22.19 -16.92 5.65
N VAL A 4 23.31 -16.89 4.92
CA VAL A 4 23.55 -15.93 3.83
C VAL A 4 22.53 -16.11 2.70
N LEU A 5 22.19 -17.36 2.37
CA LEU A 5 21.17 -17.67 1.36
C LEU A 5 19.77 -17.26 1.83
N ALA A 6 19.43 -17.48 3.09
CA ALA A 6 18.17 -17.04 3.67
C ALA A 6 18.05 -15.50 3.63
N ASP A 7 19.10 -14.79 4.00
CA ASP A 7 19.12 -13.32 3.97
C ASP A 7 18.97 -12.77 2.54
N ALA A 8 19.66 -13.38 1.57
CA ALA A 8 19.54 -13.01 0.16
C ALA A 8 18.13 -13.24 -0.40
N PHE A 9 17.52 -14.38 -0.06
CA PHE A 9 16.15 -14.70 -0.46
C PHE A 9 15.15 -13.71 0.16
N LEU A 10 15.23 -13.47 1.47
CA LEU A 10 14.34 -12.55 2.17
C LEU A 10 14.50 -11.10 1.65
N SER A 11 15.72 -10.68 1.33
CA SER A 11 15.98 -9.38 0.73
C SER A 11 15.33 -9.24 -0.65
N THR A 12 15.43 -10.29 -1.46
CA THR A 12 14.83 -10.33 -2.81
C THR A 12 13.31 -10.29 -2.73
N VAL A 13 12.70 -11.13 -1.89
CA VAL A 13 11.25 -11.18 -1.69
C VAL A 13 10.74 -9.83 -1.18
N ARG A 14 11.41 -9.24 -0.18
CA ARG A 14 11.03 -7.93 0.35
C ARG A 14 11.09 -6.84 -0.71
N SER A 15 12.13 -6.83 -1.51
CA SER A 15 12.31 -5.86 -2.60
C SER A 15 11.27 -6.05 -3.71
N TYR A 16 10.86 -7.29 -3.98
CA TYR A 16 9.77 -7.58 -4.89
C TYR A 16 8.43 -7.07 -4.36
N LEU A 17 8.07 -7.44 -3.12
CA LEU A 17 6.82 -7.00 -2.49
C LEU A 17 6.72 -5.48 -2.40
N ARG A 18 7.82 -4.78 -2.07
CA ARG A 18 7.87 -3.30 -2.06
C ARG A 18 7.55 -2.69 -3.42
N ARG A 19 8.00 -3.32 -4.51
CA ARG A 19 7.73 -2.83 -5.87
C ARG A 19 6.27 -3.00 -6.27
N LEU A 20 5.62 -4.09 -5.83
CA LEU A 20 4.18 -4.31 -6.09
C LEU A 20 3.28 -3.25 -5.46
N VAL A 21 3.73 -2.60 -4.38
CA VAL A 21 2.94 -1.65 -3.58
C VAL A 21 3.46 -0.21 -3.69
N ALA A 22 4.38 0.06 -4.61
CA ALA A 22 5.06 1.36 -4.69
C ALA A 22 4.13 2.52 -5.11
N ASP A 23 3.03 2.21 -5.80
CA ASP A 23 2.14 3.17 -6.44
C ASP A 23 0.73 3.21 -5.81
N LEU A 24 0.55 2.67 -4.60
CA LEU A 24 -0.73 2.64 -3.89
C LEU A 24 -1.44 4.01 -3.85
N ARG A 25 -0.68 5.10 -3.73
CA ARG A 25 -1.22 6.47 -3.72
C ARG A 25 -1.90 6.86 -5.03
N ALA A 26 -1.46 6.33 -6.17
CA ALA A 26 -2.07 6.59 -7.48
C ALA A 26 -3.48 5.98 -7.60
N TYR A 27 -3.79 4.97 -6.77
CA TYR A 27 -5.10 4.32 -6.69
C TYR A 27 -5.85 4.71 -5.42
N SER A 28 -5.52 5.85 -4.81
CA SER A 28 -6.19 6.31 -3.60
C SER A 28 -7.02 7.57 -3.85
N VAL A 29 -8.19 7.65 -3.22
CA VAL A 29 -8.98 8.89 -3.13
C VAL A 29 -8.62 9.55 -1.81
N THR A 30 -8.35 10.85 -1.85
CA THR A 30 -8.04 11.62 -0.64
C THR A 30 -9.18 12.58 -0.33
N GLU A 31 -9.71 12.46 0.87
CA GLU A 31 -10.54 13.49 1.48
C GLU A 31 -9.67 14.42 2.35
N VAL A 32 -9.82 15.72 2.16
CA VAL A 32 -9.16 16.75 2.98
C VAL A 32 -10.25 17.50 3.73
N GLN A 33 -10.36 17.27 5.04
CA GLN A 33 -11.27 18.05 5.87
C GLN A 33 -10.58 19.35 6.26
N ALA A 34 -11.17 20.47 5.85
CA ALA A 34 -10.84 21.77 6.41
C ALA A 34 -11.27 21.74 7.88
N GLY A 35 -10.29 21.79 8.79
CA GLY A 35 -10.59 22.04 10.19
C GLY A 35 -11.36 23.36 10.28
N GLY A 36 -12.49 23.35 10.98
CA GLY A 36 -13.24 24.57 11.27
C GLY A 36 -12.32 25.64 11.88
N ASP A 37 -12.68 26.88 11.58
CA ASP A 37 -11.95 28.13 11.82
C ASP A 37 -11.01 28.20 13.04
N GLU A 38 -9.98 29.02 12.83
CA GLU A 38 -8.98 29.53 13.79
C GLU A 38 -7.68 28.73 13.94
N GLY A 39 -6.71 29.06 13.07
CA GLY A 39 -5.30 29.16 13.47
C GLY A 39 -4.47 27.87 13.45
N GLY A 40 -4.34 27.21 12.32
CA GLY A 40 -3.30 26.19 12.14
C GLY A 40 -3.47 25.36 10.87
N ALA A 41 -2.55 25.50 9.93
CA ALA A 41 -2.52 24.71 8.71
C ALA A 41 -2.25 23.22 9.01
N SER A 42 -3.28 22.44 9.30
CA SER A 42 -3.22 20.97 9.32
C SER A 42 -4.63 20.38 9.24
N GLY A 43 -5.29 20.53 8.09
CA GLY A 43 -6.49 19.74 7.80
C GLY A 43 -6.16 18.25 7.80
N ARG A 44 -6.99 17.42 8.45
CA ARG A 44 -6.77 15.96 8.46
C ARG A 44 -7.01 15.42 7.06
N ARG A 45 -5.98 14.79 6.50
CA ARG A 45 -6.03 14.09 5.22
C ARG A 45 -6.37 12.63 5.49
N THR A 46 -7.44 12.13 4.89
CA THR A 46 -7.79 10.70 4.94
C THR A 46 -7.73 10.16 3.52
N SER A 47 -6.79 9.25 3.25
CA SER A 47 -6.67 8.60 1.94
C SER A 47 -7.21 7.17 2.01
N ILE A 48 -8.12 6.82 1.10
CA ILE A 48 -8.73 5.50 0.96
C ILE A 48 -8.21 4.84 -0.33
N LEU A 49 -7.68 3.63 -0.22
CA LEU A 49 -7.26 2.84 -1.39
C LEU A 49 -8.47 2.26 -2.14
N LEU A 50 -8.53 2.50 -3.44
CA LEU A 50 -9.45 1.84 -4.36
C LEU A 50 -8.90 0.46 -4.73
N LYS A 51 -9.14 -0.53 -3.86
CA LYS A 51 -8.52 -1.87 -3.95
C LYS A 51 -8.72 -2.56 -5.30
N GLU A 52 -9.93 -2.56 -5.84
CA GLU A 52 -10.21 -3.21 -7.14
C GLU A 52 -9.47 -2.53 -8.29
N ALA A 53 -9.44 -1.19 -8.33
CA ALA A 53 -8.70 -0.46 -9.35
C ALA A 53 -7.19 -0.73 -9.28
N TRP A 54 -6.64 -0.82 -8.07
CA TRP A 54 -5.24 -1.22 -7.87
C TRP A 54 -4.98 -2.66 -8.36
N VAL A 55 -5.85 -3.62 -8.01
CA VAL A 55 -5.73 -5.02 -8.46
C VAL A 55 -5.84 -5.14 -9.99
N GLU A 56 -6.76 -4.40 -10.61
CA GLU A 56 -7.00 -4.45 -12.05
C GLU A 56 -5.83 -3.86 -12.87
N SER A 57 -4.99 -3.02 -12.26
CA SER A 57 -3.79 -2.49 -12.89
C SER A 57 -2.74 -3.55 -13.22
N PHE A 58 -2.77 -4.70 -12.54
CA PHE A 58 -1.86 -5.81 -12.79
C PHE A 58 -2.32 -6.69 -13.97
N PRO A 59 -1.38 -7.36 -14.67
CA PRO A 59 -1.70 -8.35 -15.69
C PRO A 59 -2.68 -9.41 -15.16
N ALA A 60 -3.63 -9.85 -16.00
CA ALA A 60 -4.72 -10.76 -15.59
C ALA A 60 -4.23 -12.02 -14.86
N LYS A 61 -3.07 -12.56 -15.24
CA LYS A 61 -2.43 -13.73 -14.62
C LYS A 61 -2.02 -13.50 -13.15
N ASP A 62 -1.71 -12.26 -12.78
CA ASP A 62 -1.17 -11.90 -11.46
C ASP A 62 -2.29 -11.42 -10.51
N ARG A 63 -3.45 -11.03 -11.06
CA ARG A 63 -4.60 -10.53 -10.28
C ARG A 63 -5.06 -11.47 -9.16
N PRO A 64 -5.14 -12.81 -9.34
CA PRO A 64 -5.54 -13.70 -8.24
C PRO A 64 -4.59 -13.62 -7.04
N PHE A 65 -3.28 -13.51 -7.30
CA PHE A 65 -2.29 -13.30 -6.25
C PHE A 65 -2.45 -11.93 -5.59
N MET A 66 -2.65 -10.87 -6.39
CA MET A 66 -2.84 -9.52 -5.85
C MET A 66 -4.12 -9.39 -5.00
N LYS A 67 -5.20 -10.08 -5.38
CA LYS A 67 -6.43 -10.18 -4.57
C LYS A 67 -6.14 -10.84 -3.22
N GLY A 68 -5.50 -12.01 -3.22
CA GLY A 68 -5.13 -12.70 -1.98
C GLY A 68 -4.20 -11.86 -1.11
N LEU A 69 -3.24 -11.14 -1.71
CA LEU A 69 -2.38 -10.19 -0.99
C LEU A 69 -3.19 -9.06 -0.34
N ALA A 70 -4.14 -8.47 -1.07
CA ALA A 70 -4.98 -7.35 -0.62
C ALA A 70 -5.92 -7.72 0.55
N GLU A 71 -6.22 -9.00 0.71
CA GLU A 71 -7.02 -9.57 1.79
C GLU A 71 -6.20 -9.86 3.05
N THR A 72 -4.86 -9.81 2.99
CA THR A 72 -4.02 -10.07 4.17
C THR A 72 -4.06 -8.92 5.17
N GLN A 73 -3.98 -9.26 6.47
CA GLN A 73 -3.84 -8.26 7.53
C GLN A 73 -2.54 -7.45 7.39
N LEU A 74 -1.46 -8.08 6.92
CA LEU A 74 -0.18 -7.42 6.67
C LEU A 74 -0.33 -6.30 5.64
N PHE A 75 -1.05 -6.55 4.55
CA PHE A 75 -1.31 -5.54 3.54
C PHE A 75 -2.16 -4.39 4.08
N ALA A 76 -3.20 -4.67 4.87
CA ALA A 76 -4.03 -3.63 5.49
C ALA A 76 -3.19 -2.67 6.35
N VAL A 77 -2.34 -3.22 7.24
CA VAL A 77 -1.44 -2.42 8.09
C VAL A 77 -0.46 -1.60 7.24
N TYR A 78 0.07 -2.19 6.17
CA TYR A 78 0.98 -1.47 5.27
C TYR A 78 0.29 -0.31 4.56
N VAL A 79 -0.92 -0.51 4.02
CA VAL A 79 -1.71 0.55 3.36
C VAL A 79 -1.98 1.69 4.32
N ASP A 80 -2.41 1.40 5.56
CA ASP A 80 -2.65 2.43 6.57
C ASP A 80 -1.37 3.22 6.89
N SER A 81 -0.21 2.55 6.95
CA SER A 81 1.07 3.24 7.17
C SER A 81 1.46 4.16 6.00
N VAL A 82 1.08 3.80 4.77
CA VAL A 82 1.40 4.58 3.57
C VAL A 82 0.40 5.70 3.32
N LEU A 83 -0.88 5.51 3.65
CA LEU A 83 -1.97 6.43 3.33
C LEU A 83 -2.47 7.25 4.52
N GLY A 84 -2.21 6.82 5.75
CA GLY A 84 -2.65 7.49 6.98
C GLY A 84 -1.75 8.63 7.47
N GLY A 85 -0.73 8.99 6.68
CA GLY A 85 0.18 10.12 6.94
C GLY A 85 -0.19 11.39 6.19
#